data_AF-A0A1V9ZS53-F1
#
_entry.id   AF-A0A1V9ZS53-F1
#
_cell.length_a   1.000
_cell.length_b   1.000
_cell.length_c   1.000
_cell.angle_alpha   90.00
_cell.angle_beta   90.00
_cell.angle_gamma   90.00
#
_symmetry.space_group_name_H-M   'P 1'
#
loop_
_entity.id
_entity.type
_entity.pdbx_description
1 polymer ?
#
loop_
_entity_poly.entity_id
_entity_poly.type
_entity_poly.pdbx_seq_one_letter_code
_entity_poly.pdbx_strand_id
1 'polypeptide(L)'
;MGNELGNEAPTARVAELRETLAAFRDHRLVGVLERTAIDAVGGGALFLGGVSATQVLMYVLGVSVSMPVLPSVLGAVGVASSSACAGAFCFRGTGKDPTPLQLTAAATSGLLLFRLLGGRFRALAPSDFRHPGAFGHTKITLPATIEYADGNARAVIQSFGRLYGCHTCGTRSSKYHADHMPPVLVAKAENARLWAKMFGSVTQRYYPQCEQCSNTQGALVKKNAKQLKTHLLQLRSYHWTGFWMVLFGASGLGGVARRSEDDLEAPSTVVEQVVATATDAVQKPMLVVLREREQRLLERRRTESDADARRAIDDEIAVICARKAAIKRAMRQR
;
A
#
# COMPACT_ATOMS: atom_id res chain seq x y z
N MET A 1 33.93 -50.60 -54.82
CA MET A 1 33.09 -50.28 -53.65
C MET A 1 33.20 -48.78 -53.41
N GLY A 2 32.31 -48.00 -54.01
CA GLY A 2 32.32 -46.54 -53.94
C GLY A 2 31.36 -46.06 -52.85
N ASN A 3 31.87 -45.22 -51.94
CA ASN A 3 31.12 -44.62 -50.85
C ASN A 3 30.55 -43.27 -51.32
N GLU A 4 29.31 -43.25 -51.79
CA GLU A 4 28.52 -42.04 -52.01
C GLU A 4 27.96 -41.56 -50.66
N LEU A 5 28.79 -40.92 -49.84
CA LEU A 5 28.30 -40.20 -48.67
C LEU A 5 27.81 -38.82 -49.13
N GLY A 6 26.49 -38.74 -49.27
CA GLY A 6 25.75 -37.60 -49.76
C GLY A 6 26.03 -36.30 -49.00
N ASN A 7 26.33 -35.27 -49.79
CA ASN A 7 26.31 -33.86 -49.41
C ASN A 7 24.85 -33.42 -49.18
N GLU A 8 24.20 -33.86 -48.11
CA GLU A 8 22.96 -33.23 -47.66
C GLU A 8 23.29 -31.79 -47.23
N ALA A 9 22.79 -30.83 -47.99
CA ALA A 9 23.12 -29.42 -47.82
C ALA A 9 22.77 -28.94 -46.39
N PRO A 10 23.73 -28.35 -45.64
CA PRO A 10 23.52 -27.88 -44.26
C PRO A 10 22.38 -26.86 -44.11
N THR A 11 21.87 -26.33 -45.22
CA THR A 11 20.74 -25.39 -45.27
C THR A 11 19.40 -26.03 -44.92
N ALA A 12 19.16 -27.30 -45.24
CA ALA A 12 17.87 -27.96 -44.97
C ALA A 12 17.66 -28.22 -43.47
N ARG A 13 18.69 -28.77 -42.79
CA ARG A 13 18.64 -29.01 -41.34
C ARG A 13 18.54 -27.73 -40.52
N VAL A 14 19.14 -26.63 -40.99
CA VAL A 14 19.02 -25.31 -40.33
C VAL A 14 17.62 -24.70 -40.49
N ALA A 15 16.96 -24.92 -41.62
CA ALA A 15 15.58 -24.48 -41.83
C ALA A 15 14.59 -25.23 -40.92
N GLU A 16 14.72 -26.55 -40.83
CA GLU A 16 13.92 -27.41 -39.95
C GLU A 16 14.11 -27.06 -38.46
N LEU A 17 15.36 -26.79 -38.04
CA LEU A 17 15.66 -26.32 -36.68
C LEU A 17 15.01 -24.95 -36.38
N ARG A 18 14.97 -24.03 -37.35
CA ARG A 18 14.31 -22.73 -37.18
C ARG A 18 12.81 -22.85 -37.05
N GLU A 19 12.18 -23.72 -37.85
CA GLU A 19 10.74 -23.94 -37.82
C GLU A 19 10.31 -24.65 -36.52
N THR A 20 11.11 -25.63 -36.08
CA THR A 20 10.91 -26.31 -34.79
C THR A 20 11.11 -25.35 -33.61
N LEU A 21 12.14 -24.50 -33.66
CA LEU A 21 12.35 -23.45 -32.65
C LEU A 21 11.23 -22.41 -32.65
N ALA A 22 10.68 -22.04 -33.80
CA ALA A 22 9.56 -21.11 -33.90
C ALA A 22 8.28 -21.71 -33.31
N ALA A 23 7.93 -22.95 -33.68
CA ALA A 23 6.77 -23.66 -33.15
C ALA A 23 6.89 -23.91 -31.64
N PHE A 24 8.09 -24.30 -31.15
CA PHE A 24 8.34 -24.52 -29.74
C PHE A 24 8.28 -23.23 -28.92
N ARG A 25 8.78 -22.13 -29.49
CA ARG A 25 8.70 -20.79 -28.89
C ARG A 25 7.24 -20.37 -28.75
N ASP A 26 6.41 -20.62 -29.76
CA ASP A 26 5.01 -20.20 -29.73
C ASP A 26 4.18 -21.00 -28.71
N HIS A 27 4.30 -22.33 -28.64
CA HIS A 27 3.54 -23.11 -27.66
C HIS A 27 3.95 -22.84 -26.21
N ARG A 28 5.25 -22.68 -25.93
CA ARG A 28 5.72 -22.39 -24.57
C ARG A 28 5.33 -20.98 -24.13
N LEU A 29 5.43 -19.99 -25.02
CA LEU A 29 5.02 -18.61 -24.72
C LEU A 29 3.53 -18.52 -24.46
N VAL A 30 2.69 -19.14 -25.30
CA VAL A 30 1.23 -19.15 -25.12
C VAL A 30 0.87 -19.79 -23.77
N GLY A 31 1.45 -20.93 -23.44
CA GLY A 31 1.17 -21.61 -22.17
C GLY A 31 1.69 -20.89 -20.91
N VAL A 32 2.73 -20.04 -21.04
CA VAL A 32 3.17 -19.15 -19.96
C VAL A 32 2.22 -17.96 -19.83
N LEU A 33 1.87 -17.32 -20.95
CA LEU A 33 0.95 -16.18 -20.96
C LEU A 33 -0.42 -16.55 -20.40
N GLU A 34 -0.97 -17.70 -20.79
CA GLU A 34 -2.24 -18.21 -20.28
C GLU A 34 -2.21 -18.40 -18.77
N ARG A 35 -1.17 -19.07 -18.25
CA ARG A 35 -1.01 -19.27 -16.79
C ARG A 35 -0.83 -17.96 -16.04
N THR A 36 0.01 -17.06 -16.54
CA THR A 36 0.19 -15.73 -15.94
C THR A 36 -1.11 -14.93 -15.95
N ALA A 37 -1.91 -15.01 -17.02
CA ALA A 37 -3.20 -14.35 -17.09
C ALA A 37 -4.20 -14.92 -16.05
N ILE A 38 -4.30 -16.25 -15.95
CA ILE A 38 -5.13 -16.92 -14.95
C ILE A 38 -4.71 -16.53 -13.54
N ASP A 39 -3.41 -16.55 -13.25
CA ASP A 39 -2.88 -16.17 -11.94
C ASP A 39 -3.13 -14.70 -11.64
N ALA A 40 -2.94 -13.79 -12.61
CA ALA A 40 -3.17 -12.37 -12.42
C ALA A 40 -4.65 -12.05 -12.15
N VAL A 41 -5.56 -12.68 -12.90
CA VAL A 41 -7.01 -12.53 -12.67
C VAL A 41 -7.40 -13.12 -11.31
N GLY A 42 -6.92 -14.34 -10.98
CA GLY A 42 -7.22 -14.98 -9.70
C GLY A 42 -6.67 -14.22 -8.49
N GLY A 43 -5.41 -13.75 -8.57
CA GLY A 43 -4.80 -12.90 -7.55
C GLY A 43 -5.49 -11.54 -7.41
N GLY A 44 -5.93 -10.95 -8.53
CA GLY A 44 -6.77 -9.75 -8.53
C GLY A 44 -8.11 -9.96 -7.83
N ALA A 45 -8.81 -11.05 -8.16
CA ALA A 45 -10.10 -11.40 -7.56
C ALA A 45 -9.99 -11.67 -6.04
N LEU A 46 -8.99 -12.43 -5.62
CA LEU A 46 -8.72 -12.70 -4.20
C LEU A 46 -8.39 -11.41 -3.44
N PHE A 47 -7.55 -10.55 -4.01
CA PHE A 47 -7.22 -9.28 -3.40
C PHE A 47 -8.46 -8.39 -3.24
N LEU A 48 -9.25 -8.23 -4.31
CA LEU A 48 -10.48 -7.45 -4.30
C LEU A 48 -11.49 -8.00 -3.28
N GLY A 49 -11.66 -9.32 -3.22
CA GLY A 49 -12.51 -10.00 -2.25
C GLY A 49 -12.07 -9.74 -0.81
N GLY A 50 -10.77 -9.85 -0.52
CA GLY A 50 -10.22 -9.62 0.83
C GLY A 50 -10.34 -8.17 1.30
N VAL A 51 -10.06 -7.18 0.43
CA VAL A 51 -10.26 -5.77 0.80
C VAL A 51 -11.75 -5.44 0.95
N SER A 52 -12.62 -6.05 0.14
CA SER A 52 -14.09 -5.90 0.26
C SER A 52 -14.60 -6.47 1.58
N ALA A 53 -14.16 -7.67 1.96
CA ALA A 53 -14.46 -8.28 3.24
C ALA A 53 -13.99 -7.39 4.41
N THR A 54 -12.82 -6.77 4.27
CA THR A 54 -12.32 -5.79 5.26
C THR A 54 -13.25 -4.58 5.40
N GLN A 55 -13.80 -4.04 4.29
CA GLN A 55 -14.78 -2.94 4.38
C GLN A 55 -16.06 -3.36 5.09
N VAL A 56 -16.58 -4.56 4.77
CA VAL A 56 -17.78 -5.10 5.41
C VAL A 56 -17.56 -5.30 6.90
N LEU A 57 -16.41 -5.86 7.28
CA LEU A 57 -16.04 -6.04 8.69
C LEU A 57 -16.01 -4.70 9.43
N MET A 58 -15.34 -3.68 8.87
CA MET A 58 -15.31 -2.35 9.48
C MET A 58 -16.72 -1.73 9.59
N TYR A 59 -17.58 -1.94 8.59
CA TYR A 59 -18.97 -1.48 8.62
C TYR A 59 -19.78 -2.14 9.74
N VAL A 60 -19.71 -3.47 9.88
CA VAL A 60 -20.39 -4.23 10.94
C VAL A 60 -19.90 -3.81 12.33
N LEU A 61 -18.59 -3.58 12.46
CA LEU A 61 -17.98 -3.11 13.72
C LEU A 61 -18.21 -1.61 13.98
N GLY A 62 -18.91 -0.89 13.08
CA GLY A 62 -19.15 0.55 13.22
C GLY A 62 -17.88 1.42 13.12
N VAL A 63 -16.79 0.84 12.63
CA VAL A 63 -15.51 1.51 12.38
C VAL A 63 -15.63 2.34 11.12
N SER A 64 -15.41 3.64 11.24
CA SER A 64 -15.56 4.57 10.13
C SER A 64 -14.27 5.34 9.88
N VAL A 65 -14.25 6.02 8.73
CA VAL A 65 -13.19 6.95 8.35
C VAL A 65 -13.09 8.17 9.26
N SER A 66 -13.94 8.37 10.27
CA SER A 66 -13.78 9.50 11.20
C SER A 66 -12.86 9.17 12.37
N MET A 67 -12.63 7.88 12.64
CA MET A 67 -11.73 7.42 13.70
C MET A 67 -10.26 7.67 13.32
N PRO A 68 -9.39 8.07 14.27
CA PRO A 68 -8.05 8.57 13.95
C PRO A 68 -7.11 7.49 13.40
N VAL A 69 -6.95 6.39 14.14
CA VAL A 69 -5.91 5.36 13.88
C VAL A 69 -6.53 4.05 13.41
N LEU A 70 -7.60 3.61 14.05
CA LEU A 70 -8.20 2.29 13.85
C LEU A 70 -8.48 1.90 12.38
N PRO A 71 -9.16 2.74 11.55
CA PRO A 71 -9.42 2.39 10.16
C PRO A 71 -8.15 2.26 9.31
N SER A 72 -7.10 3.01 9.64
CA SER A 72 -5.80 2.89 8.96
C SER A 72 -5.12 1.56 9.28
N VAL A 73 -5.17 1.14 10.54
CA VAL A 73 -4.58 -0.13 10.99
C VAL A 73 -5.34 -1.31 10.39
N LEU A 74 -6.66 -1.34 10.54
CA LEU A 74 -7.50 -2.40 9.97
C LEU A 74 -7.40 -2.46 8.44
N GLY A 75 -7.39 -1.30 7.77
CA GLY A 75 -7.18 -1.24 6.33
C GLY A 75 -5.81 -1.76 5.90
N ALA A 76 -4.74 -1.47 6.65
CA ALA A 76 -3.41 -1.99 6.36
C ALA A 76 -3.33 -3.50 6.55
N VAL A 77 -3.89 -4.02 7.65
CA VAL A 77 -3.99 -5.46 7.92
C VAL A 77 -4.78 -6.15 6.80
N GLY A 78 -5.92 -5.59 6.40
CA GLY A 78 -6.73 -6.13 5.30
C GLY A 78 -6.00 -6.15 3.96
N VAL A 79 -5.25 -5.10 3.62
CA VAL A 79 -4.43 -5.10 2.40
C VAL A 79 -3.31 -6.15 2.48
N ALA A 80 -2.61 -6.22 3.61
CA ALA A 80 -1.52 -7.17 3.82
C ALA A 80 -1.99 -8.63 3.74
N SER A 81 -3.09 -8.97 4.43
CA SER A 81 -3.66 -10.32 4.41
C SER A 81 -4.18 -10.69 3.02
N SER A 82 -4.90 -9.77 2.36
CA SER A 82 -5.40 -9.99 0.99
C SER A 82 -4.26 -10.22 0.00
N SER A 83 -3.14 -9.52 0.18
CA SER A 83 -1.94 -9.69 -0.64
C SER A 83 -1.23 -11.01 -0.34
N ALA A 84 -1.13 -11.41 0.92
CA ALA A 84 -0.59 -12.72 1.30
C ALA A 84 -1.44 -13.86 0.71
N CYS A 85 -2.77 -13.75 0.74
CA CYS A 85 -3.68 -14.72 0.10
C CYS A 85 -3.50 -14.77 -1.42
N ALA A 86 -3.40 -13.61 -2.08
CA ALA A 86 -3.13 -13.55 -3.52
C ALA A 86 -1.75 -14.14 -3.88
N GLY A 87 -0.74 -13.90 -3.04
CA GLY A 87 0.58 -14.53 -3.17
C GLY A 87 0.51 -16.05 -2.99
N ALA A 88 -0.10 -16.54 -1.92
CA ALA A 88 -0.30 -17.96 -1.65
C ALA A 88 -1.01 -18.67 -2.81
N PHE A 89 -2.02 -18.03 -3.40
CA PHE A 89 -2.71 -18.54 -4.58
C PHE A 89 -1.76 -18.77 -5.76
N CYS A 90 -0.79 -17.89 -6.00
CA CYS A 90 0.18 -18.06 -7.08
C CYS A 90 1.10 -19.27 -6.87
N PHE A 91 1.33 -19.67 -5.61
CA PHE A 91 2.15 -20.84 -5.29
C PHE A 91 1.39 -22.17 -5.36
N ARG A 92 0.07 -22.19 -5.57
CA ARG A 92 -0.75 -23.42 -5.56
C ARG A 92 -0.29 -24.51 -6.53
N GLY A 93 0.37 -24.13 -7.62
CA GLY A 93 0.84 -25.04 -8.67
C GLY A 93 2.28 -25.53 -8.52
N THR A 94 2.95 -25.28 -7.39
CA THR A 94 4.35 -25.71 -7.16
C THR A 94 4.46 -27.02 -6.38
N GLY A 95 3.37 -27.49 -5.76
CA GLY A 95 3.38 -28.65 -4.87
C GLY A 95 4.10 -28.40 -3.53
N LYS A 96 4.56 -27.16 -3.27
CA LYS A 96 5.22 -26.75 -2.02
C LYS A 96 4.42 -25.62 -1.39
N ASP A 97 4.21 -25.71 -0.08
CA ASP A 97 3.57 -24.63 0.67
C ASP A 97 4.43 -23.35 0.61
N PRO A 98 3.80 -22.17 0.47
CA PRO A 98 4.54 -20.91 0.44
C PRO A 98 5.25 -20.68 1.77
N THR A 99 6.54 -20.34 1.70
CA THR A 99 7.31 -20.07 2.92
C THR A 99 6.83 -18.77 3.59
N PRO A 100 7.03 -18.61 4.91
CA PRO A 100 6.68 -17.35 5.59
C PRO A 100 7.35 -16.12 4.98
N LEU A 101 8.56 -16.26 4.43
CA LEU A 101 9.27 -15.19 3.73
C LEU A 101 8.55 -14.79 2.43
N GLN A 102 8.07 -15.76 1.64
CA GLN A 102 7.29 -15.49 0.42
C GLN A 102 5.96 -14.80 0.72
N LEU A 103 5.25 -15.25 1.76
CA LEU A 103 4.01 -14.60 2.20
C LEU A 103 4.27 -13.18 2.71
N THR A 104 5.36 -12.98 3.44
CA THR A 104 5.78 -11.65 3.90
C THR A 104 6.13 -10.75 2.72
N ALA A 105 6.84 -11.25 1.71
CA ALA A 105 7.18 -10.52 0.49
C ALA A 105 5.92 -10.13 -0.31
N ALA A 106 4.93 -11.03 -0.40
CA ALA A 106 3.65 -10.73 -1.02
C ALA A 106 2.90 -9.64 -0.25
N ALA A 107 2.84 -9.74 1.09
CA ALA A 107 2.20 -8.74 1.95
C ALA A 107 2.84 -7.35 1.81
N THR A 108 4.17 -7.27 1.84
CA THR A 108 4.90 -5.99 1.71
C THR A 108 4.78 -5.39 0.32
N SER A 109 4.88 -6.21 -0.73
CA SER A 109 4.70 -5.80 -2.13
C SER A 109 3.30 -5.26 -2.36
N GLY A 110 2.27 -5.95 -1.85
CA GLY A 110 0.89 -5.50 -1.96
C GLY A 110 0.60 -4.21 -1.19
N LEU A 111 1.16 -4.03 0.01
CA LEU A 111 1.07 -2.75 0.74
C LEU A 111 1.69 -1.59 -0.04
N LEU A 112 2.88 -1.79 -0.61
CA LEU A 112 3.57 -0.78 -1.41
C LEU A 112 2.77 -0.44 -2.67
N LEU A 113 2.36 -1.45 -3.42
CA LEU A 113 1.65 -1.28 -4.68
C LEU A 113 0.26 -0.67 -4.46
N PHE A 114 -0.44 -1.04 -3.40
CA PHE A 114 -1.69 -0.38 -2.99
C PHE A 114 -1.48 1.12 -2.78
N ARG A 115 -0.39 1.52 -2.12
CA ARG A 115 -0.05 2.95 -1.92
C ARG A 115 0.33 3.64 -3.23
N LEU A 116 1.13 3.00 -4.08
CA LEU A 116 1.54 3.55 -5.39
C LEU A 116 0.33 3.77 -6.31
N LEU A 117 -0.66 2.89 -6.25
CA LEU A 117 -1.92 3.01 -6.99
C LEU A 117 -2.90 4.01 -6.35
N GLY A 118 -2.44 4.84 -5.39
CA GLY A 118 -3.22 5.89 -4.74
C GLY A 118 -4.12 5.43 -3.60
N GLY A 119 -3.96 4.18 -3.14
CA GLY A 119 -4.71 3.63 -2.02
C GLY A 119 -4.36 4.31 -0.71
N ARG A 120 -5.37 4.53 0.13
CA ARG A 120 -5.23 4.97 1.52
C ARG A 120 -5.89 3.94 2.41
N PHE A 121 -5.17 3.39 3.38
CA PHE A 121 -5.71 2.31 4.23
C PHE A 121 -7.01 2.75 4.93
N ARG A 122 -7.03 3.98 5.47
CA ARG A 122 -8.23 4.58 6.06
C ARG A 122 -9.41 4.66 5.11
N ALA A 123 -9.18 4.82 3.81
CA ALA A 123 -10.24 4.95 2.82
C ALA A 123 -10.99 3.64 2.58
N LEU A 124 -10.54 2.49 3.09
CA LEU A 124 -11.30 1.24 3.06
C LEU A 124 -12.45 1.24 4.09
N ALA A 125 -12.39 2.08 5.13
CA ALA A 125 -13.49 2.19 6.09
C ALA A 125 -14.70 2.92 5.46
N PRO A 126 -15.93 2.60 5.91
CA PRO A 126 -17.11 3.33 5.46
C PRO A 126 -17.07 4.81 5.87
N SER A 127 -17.66 5.65 5.02
CA SER A 127 -17.81 7.08 5.27
C SER A 127 -18.85 7.33 6.36
N ASP A 128 -18.52 8.15 7.37
CA ASP A 128 -19.52 8.74 8.28
C ASP A 128 -19.99 10.05 7.65
N PHE A 129 -21.30 10.19 7.42
CA PHE A 129 -21.85 11.40 6.80
C PHE A 129 -21.53 12.68 7.57
N ARG A 130 -21.25 12.62 8.86
CA ARG A 130 -20.96 13.81 9.71
C ARG A 130 -19.51 14.30 9.59
N HIS A 131 -18.66 13.60 8.87
CA HIS A 131 -17.22 13.85 8.78
C HIS A 131 -16.75 13.79 7.32
N PRO A 132 -15.52 14.26 7.01
CA PRO A 132 -14.89 13.98 5.73
C PRO A 132 -14.89 12.47 5.44
N GLY A 133 -15.49 12.08 4.32
CA GLY A 133 -15.64 10.66 3.97
C GLY A 133 -14.37 9.99 3.48
N ALA A 134 -14.49 8.72 3.08
CA ALA A 134 -13.42 7.88 2.56
C ALA A 134 -12.68 8.50 1.38
N PHE A 135 -13.34 9.32 0.58
CA PHE A 135 -12.77 9.99 -0.60
C PHE A 135 -12.39 11.46 -0.31
N GLY A 136 -12.57 11.93 0.93
CA GLY A 136 -12.11 13.25 1.35
C GLY A 136 -10.59 13.31 1.42
N HIS A 137 -10.02 14.36 0.83
CA HIS A 137 -8.59 14.60 0.87
C HIS A 137 -8.33 16.08 1.13
N THR A 138 -7.56 16.35 2.19
CA THR A 138 -7.26 17.71 2.66
C THR A 138 -6.58 18.61 1.63
N LYS A 139 -5.84 18.03 0.67
CA LYS A 139 -5.16 18.78 -0.40
C LYS A 139 -6.12 19.34 -1.46
N ILE A 140 -7.33 18.80 -1.57
CA ILE A 140 -8.32 19.13 -2.61
C ILE A 140 -9.56 19.78 -1.98
N THR A 141 -9.30 20.72 -1.09
CA THR A 141 -10.32 21.42 -0.31
C THR A 141 -9.99 22.89 -0.23
N LEU A 142 -11.01 23.72 -0.02
CA LEU A 142 -10.82 25.15 0.22
C LEU A 142 -11.04 25.45 1.71
N PRO A 143 -10.32 26.43 2.28
CA PRO A 143 -10.70 27.00 3.57
C PRO A 143 -12.15 27.46 3.52
N ALA A 144 -12.93 27.17 4.56
CA ALA A 144 -14.31 27.63 4.68
C ALA A 144 -14.45 28.60 5.85
N THR A 145 -15.25 29.63 5.64
CA THR A 145 -15.80 30.45 6.72
C THR A 145 -17.11 29.81 7.23
N ILE A 146 -17.67 30.38 8.29
CA ILE A 146 -18.98 29.98 8.83
C ILE A 146 -20.11 30.31 7.83
N GLU A 147 -19.86 31.27 6.92
CA GLU A 147 -20.79 31.69 5.89
C GLU A 147 -20.90 30.66 4.76
N TYR A 148 -21.95 30.78 3.94
CA TYR A 148 -22.10 29.95 2.76
C TYR A 148 -21.02 30.25 1.71
N ALA A 149 -20.63 29.23 0.95
CA ALA A 149 -19.67 29.39 -0.15
C ALA A 149 -20.18 30.41 -1.18
N ASP A 150 -19.32 31.34 -1.56
CA ASP A 150 -19.56 32.30 -2.63
C ASP A 150 -19.53 31.62 -4.03
N GLY A 151 -19.80 32.40 -5.08
CA GLY A 151 -19.82 31.89 -6.45
C GLY A 151 -18.48 31.28 -6.90
N ASN A 152 -17.37 31.90 -6.50
CA ASN A 152 -16.03 31.47 -6.88
C ASN A 152 -15.64 30.14 -6.20
N ALA A 153 -15.85 30.04 -4.89
CA ALA A 153 -15.63 28.82 -4.12
C ALA A 153 -16.50 27.67 -4.65
N ARG A 154 -17.77 27.93 -5.00
CA ARG A 154 -18.63 26.92 -5.63
C ARG A 154 -18.06 26.45 -6.97
N ALA A 155 -17.60 27.36 -7.82
CA ALA A 155 -17.01 27.02 -9.11
C ALA A 155 -15.75 26.14 -8.97
N VAL A 156 -14.86 26.47 -8.03
CA VAL A 156 -13.67 25.67 -7.73
C VAL A 156 -14.06 24.30 -7.16
N ILE A 157 -15.05 24.23 -6.27
CA ILE A 157 -15.56 22.97 -5.74
C ILE A 157 -16.18 22.09 -6.83
N GLN A 158 -16.86 22.66 -7.83
CA GLN A 158 -17.30 21.88 -9.00
C GLN A 158 -16.11 21.25 -9.72
N SER A 159 -15.02 22.00 -9.92
CA SER A 159 -13.81 21.49 -10.56
C SER A 159 -13.15 20.37 -9.75
N PHE A 160 -13.05 20.54 -8.42
CA PHE A 160 -12.55 19.47 -7.55
C PHE A 160 -13.46 18.24 -7.56
N GLY A 161 -14.78 18.43 -7.55
CA GLY A 161 -15.74 17.34 -7.63
C GLY A 161 -15.65 16.56 -8.95
N ARG A 162 -15.50 17.23 -10.10
CA ARG A 162 -15.27 16.56 -11.39
C ARG A 162 -14.00 15.72 -11.41
N LEU A 163 -12.91 16.24 -10.83
CA LEU A 163 -11.60 15.58 -10.85
C LEU A 163 -11.49 14.44 -9.84
N TYR A 164 -11.97 14.64 -8.61
CA TYR A 164 -11.75 13.72 -7.49
C TYR A 164 -13.02 12.97 -7.07
N GLY A 165 -14.19 13.50 -7.38
CA GLY A 165 -15.48 12.96 -6.98
C GLY A 165 -15.97 13.48 -5.63
N CYS A 166 -17.14 13.03 -5.24
CA CYS A 166 -17.74 13.31 -3.93
C CYS A 166 -16.84 12.79 -2.79
N HIS A 167 -16.55 13.60 -1.78
CA HIS A 167 -15.72 13.19 -0.64
C HIS A 167 -16.33 12.04 0.18
N THR A 168 -17.65 11.86 0.16
CA THR A 168 -18.35 10.80 0.88
C THR A 168 -18.42 9.48 0.10
N CYS A 169 -18.84 9.52 -1.17
CA CYS A 169 -19.13 8.31 -1.95
C CYS A 169 -18.25 8.11 -3.18
N GLY A 170 -17.43 9.10 -3.54
CA GLY A 170 -16.49 9.01 -4.66
C GLY A 170 -17.09 9.28 -6.04
N THR A 171 -18.41 9.45 -6.18
CA THR A 171 -19.06 9.66 -7.49
C THR A 171 -18.53 10.91 -8.21
N ARG A 172 -18.28 10.78 -9.52
CA ARG A 172 -17.74 11.82 -10.42
C ARG A 172 -18.77 12.45 -11.37
N SER A 173 -20.00 11.93 -11.39
CA SER A 173 -21.03 12.26 -12.38
C SER A 173 -22.17 13.11 -11.82
N SER A 174 -21.89 14.02 -10.88
CA SER A 174 -22.92 14.78 -10.18
C SER A 174 -22.62 16.27 -10.17
N LYS A 175 -23.65 17.08 -9.87
CA LYS A 175 -23.45 18.44 -9.38
C LYS A 175 -22.93 18.37 -7.94
N TYR A 176 -21.95 19.22 -7.62
CA TYR A 176 -21.33 19.23 -6.30
C TYR A 176 -21.81 20.40 -5.45
N HIS A 177 -21.92 20.20 -4.15
CA HIS A 177 -22.11 21.23 -3.15
C HIS A 177 -20.79 21.45 -2.42
N ALA A 178 -20.54 22.70 -2.02
CA ALA A 178 -19.43 23.06 -1.14
C ALA A 178 -19.84 22.72 0.29
N ASP A 179 -19.59 21.48 0.70
CA ASP A 179 -19.97 20.97 2.02
C ASP A 179 -18.97 21.45 3.10
N HIS A 180 -19.49 22.03 4.18
CA HIS A 180 -18.70 22.49 5.32
C HIS A 180 -18.33 21.31 6.22
N MET A 181 -17.06 20.96 6.29
CA MET A 181 -16.56 19.94 7.22
C MET A 181 -15.57 20.52 8.24
N PRO A 182 -15.78 20.32 9.56
CA PRO A 182 -17.00 19.72 10.16
C PRO A 182 -18.25 20.60 9.94
N PRO A 183 -19.48 20.07 10.09
CA PRO A 183 -20.70 20.86 9.93
C PRO A 183 -20.71 22.09 10.83
N VAL A 184 -21.30 23.20 10.39
CA VAL A 184 -21.27 24.49 11.11
C VAL A 184 -21.77 24.37 12.57
N LEU A 185 -22.82 23.59 12.81
CA LEU A 185 -23.32 23.36 14.17
C LEU A 185 -22.28 22.67 15.07
N VAL A 186 -21.53 21.72 14.51
CA VAL A 186 -20.45 21.01 15.21
C VAL A 186 -19.28 21.96 15.46
N ALA A 187 -18.85 22.70 14.43
CA ALA A 187 -17.77 23.67 14.55
C ALA A 187 -18.06 24.75 15.61
N LYS A 188 -19.28 25.30 15.63
CA LYS A 188 -19.71 26.28 16.65
C LYS A 188 -19.70 25.67 18.05
N ALA A 189 -20.21 24.45 18.22
CA ALA A 189 -20.22 23.77 19.51
C ALA A 189 -18.81 23.44 20.01
N GLU A 190 -17.90 23.02 19.13
CA GLU A 190 -16.51 22.73 19.48
C GLU A 190 -15.74 24.01 19.81
N ASN A 191 -15.92 25.08 19.04
CA ASN A 191 -15.27 26.38 19.28
C ASN A 191 -15.77 27.09 20.54
N ALA A 192 -16.97 26.77 21.03
CA ALA A 192 -17.48 27.28 22.30
C ALA A 192 -16.79 26.64 23.52
N ARG A 193 -16.11 25.49 23.37
CA ARG A 193 -15.44 24.81 24.47
C ARG A 193 -14.20 25.58 24.93
N LEU A 194 -13.98 25.62 26.25
CA LEU A 194 -12.83 26.31 26.86
C LEU A 194 -11.48 25.87 26.26
N TRP A 195 -11.33 24.58 25.97
CA TRP A 195 -10.10 24.03 25.35
C TRP A 195 -9.81 24.59 23.95
N ALA A 196 -10.83 24.90 23.15
CA ALA A 196 -10.63 25.52 21.84
C ALA A 196 -10.06 26.95 21.95
N LYS A 197 -10.33 27.64 23.07
CA LYS A 197 -9.73 28.95 23.34
C LYS A 197 -8.23 28.86 23.65
N MET A 198 -7.78 27.73 24.22
CA MET A 198 -6.37 27.52 24.56
C MET A 198 -5.56 26.90 23.42
N PHE A 199 -6.16 26.03 22.61
CA PHE A 199 -5.46 25.29 21.55
C PHE A 199 -5.82 25.71 20.12
N GLY A 200 -6.68 26.73 19.98
CA GLY A 200 -7.13 27.25 18.70
C GLY A 200 -8.49 26.71 18.26
N SER A 201 -9.19 27.50 17.45
CA SER A 201 -10.49 27.16 16.89
C SER A 201 -10.39 26.07 15.82
N VAL A 202 -11.37 25.19 15.77
CA VAL A 202 -11.59 24.23 14.70
C VAL A 202 -11.86 24.97 13.39
N THR A 203 -10.95 24.79 12.43
CA THR A 203 -11.07 25.38 11.09
C THR A 203 -11.96 24.52 10.20
N GLN A 204 -12.97 25.13 9.58
CA GLN A 204 -13.81 24.45 8.60
C GLN A 204 -13.19 24.47 7.20
N ARG A 205 -13.53 23.48 6.38
CA ARG A 205 -13.09 23.41 4.98
C ARG A 205 -14.23 22.95 4.08
N TYR A 206 -14.23 23.42 2.84
CA TYR A 206 -15.17 22.99 1.80
C TYR A 206 -14.69 21.71 1.12
N TYR A 207 -15.56 20.72 1.06
CA TYR A 207 -15.38 19.49 0.30
C TYR A 207 -16.43 19.38 -0.81
N PRO A 208 -16.09 18.81 -1.98
CA PRO A 208 -17.08 18.50 -3.01
C PRO A 208 -17.97 17.34 -2.54
N GLN A 209 -19.27 17.59 -2.43
CA GLN A 209 -20.26 16.57 -2.04
C GLN A 209 -21.39 16.49 -3.07
N CYS A 210 -21.78 15.29 -3.50
CA CYS A 210 -22.93 15.16 -4.42
C CYS A 210 -24.25 15.43 -3.71
N GLU A 211 -25.26 15.87 -4.46
CA GLU A 211 -26.61 16.18 -3.96
C GLU A 211 -27.22 15.07 -3.08
N GLN A 212 -27.16 13.81 -3.55
CA GLN A 212 -27.66 12.67 -2.78
C GLN A 212 -27.01 12.56 -1.39
N CYS A 213 -25.68 12.68 -1.33
CA CYS A 213 -24.96 12.60 -0.05
C CYS A 213 -25.24 13.82 0.84
N SER A 214 -25.36 15.00 0.24
CA SER A 214 -25.67 16.24 0.97
C SER A 214 -27.07 16.21 1.60
N ASN A 215 -28.08 15.74 0.87
CA ASN A 215 -29.44 15.57 1.38
C ASN A 215 -29.49 14.56 2.55
N THR A 216 -28.81 13.42 2.42
CA THR A 216 -28.69 12.43 3.50
C THR A 216 -27.98 13.02 4.72
N GLN A 217 -26.84 13.68 4.53
CA GLN A 217 -26.08 14.30 5.61
C GLN A 217 -26.91 15.35 6.35
N GLY A 218 -27.60 16.24 5.64
CA GLY A 218 -28.44 17.27 6.25
C GLY A 218 -29.53 16.70 7.14
N ALA A 219 -30.19 15.61 6.71
CA ALA A 219 -31.19 14.92 7.53
C ALA A 219 -30.59 14.28 8.79
N LEU A 220 -29.39 13.69 8.68
CA LEU A 220 -28.71 13.03 9.79
C LEU A 220 -28.15 14.03 10.81
N VAL A 221 -27.55 15.13 10.35
CA VAL A 221 -27.01 16.19 11.22
C VAL A 221 -28.14 16.81 12.06
N LYS A 222 -29.31 17.06 11.47
CA LYS A 222 -30.49 17.56 12.21
C LYS A 222 -30.94 16.62 13.33
N LYS A 223 -30.83 15.31 13.10
CA LYS A 223 -31.21 14.25 14.07
C LYS A 223 -30.07 13.84 15.00
N ASN A 224 -28.87 14.41 14.83
CA ASN A 224 -27.64 13.92 15.44
C ASN A 224 -27.42 12.40 15.27
N ALA A 225 -27.87 11.85 14.14
CA ALA A 225 -27.80 10.41 13.87
C ALA A 225 -26.51 10.03 13.13
N LYS A 226 -25.94 8.88 13.49
CA LYS A 226 -24.81 8.29 12.78
C LYS A 226 -25.33 7.34 11.70
N GLN A 227 -24.88 7.55 10.46
CA GLN A 227 -25.07 6.58 9.38
C GLN A 227 -23.75 6.42 8.62
N LEU A 228 -23.44 5.16 8.29
CA LEU A 228 -22.23 4.79 7.57
C LEU A 228 -22.56 4.46 6.12
N LYS A 229 -21.67 4.81 5.19
CA LYS A 229 -21.79 4.49 3.76
C LYS A 229 -20.58 3.67 3.29
N THR A 230 -20.85 2.45 2.84
CA THR A 230 -19.84 1.58 2.20
C THR A 230 -19.58 2.01 0.76
N HIS A 231 -18.49 1.52 0.18
CA HIS A 231 -18.04 1.90 -1.16
C HIS A 231 -17.52 0.69 -1.96
N LEU A 232 -18.12 -0.49 -1.71
CA LEU A 232 -17.75 -1.77 -2.34
C LEU A 232 -17.79 -1.72 -3.87
N LEU A 233 -18.75 -1.00 -4.44
CA LEU A 233 -18.93 -0.90 -5.90
C LEU A 233 -18.11 0.26 -6.52
N GLN A 234 -17.40 1.04 -5.71
CA GLN A 234 -16.62 2.19 -6.18
C GLN A 234 -15.19 1.75 -6.46
N LEU A 235 -15.03 0.98 -7.55
CA LEU A 235 -13.74 0.49 -7.98
C LEU A 235 -12.78 1.64 -8.32
N ARG A 236 -11.50 1.44 -7.99
CA ARG A 236 -10.41 2.41 -8.11
C ARG A 236 -9.14 1.64 -8.50
N SER A 237 -8.13 2.35 -8.99
CA SER A 237 -6.82 1.79 -9.36
C SER A 237 -6.24 0.85 -8.31
N TYR A 238 -6.27 1.23 -7.03
CA TYR A 238 -5.71 0.40 -5.95
C TYR A 238 -6.43 -0.94 -5.72
N HIS A 239 -7.65 -1.13 -6.24
CA HIS A 239 -8.32 -2.43 -6.17
C HIS A 239 -7.68 -3.46 -7.11
N TRP A 240 -6.88 -3.01 -8.08
CA TRP A 240 -6.11 -3.86 -9.00
C TRP A 240 -4.74 -4.27 -8.44
N THR A 241 -4.46 -3.99 -7.16
CA THR A 241 -3.18 -4.32 -6.53
C THR A 241 -2.84 -5.80 -6.67
N GLY A 242 -3.79 -6.71 -6.39
CA GLY A 242 -3.56 -8.15 -6.54
C GLY A 242 -3.17 -8.54 -7.97
N PHE A 243 -3.88 -8.00 -8.96
CA PHE A 243 -3.60 -8.25 -10.38
C PHE A 243 -2.16 -7.83 -10.75
N TRP A 244 -1.80 -6.59 -10.42
CA TRP A 244 -0.47 -6.05 -10.73
C TRP A 244 0.65 -6.73 -9.94
N MET A 245 0.37 -7.10 -8.69
CA MET A 245 1.33 -7.82 -7.85
C MET A 245 1.65 -9.20 -8.43
N VAL A 246 0.68 -9.90 -9.00
CA VAL A 246 0.95 -11.18 -9.66
C VAL A 246 1.65 -10.98 -10.99
N LEU A 247 1.22 -9.99 -11.78
CA LEU A 247 1.82 -9.68 -13.08
C LEU A 247 3.28 -9.23 -12.98
N PHE A 248 3.68 -8.59 -11.88
CA PHE A 248 5.05 -8.09 -11.68
C PHE A 248 5.88 -8.85 -10.64
N GLY A 249 5.25 -9.53 -9.67
CA GLY A 249 5.89 -10.04 -8.46
C GLY A 249 6.05 -11.57 -8.41
N ALA A 250 4.96 -12.33 -8.28
CA ALA A 250 5.04 -13.75 -7.94
C ALA A 250 4.99 -14.72 -9.16
N SER A 251 4.37 -14.30 -10.27
CA SER A 251 4.21 -15.12 -11.49
C SER A 251 4.60 -14.39 -12.78
N GLY A 252 5.00 -13.11 -12.67
CA GLY A 252 5.42 -12.26 -13.77
C GLY A 252 6.80 -12.60 -14.33
N LEU A 253 7.33 -11.78 -15.24
CA LEU A 253 8.61 -11.94 -15.95
C LEU A 253 9.82 -12.43 -15.11
N GLY A 254 9.80 -12.33 -13.78
CA GLY A 254 10.79 -12.96 -12.88
C GLY A 254 10.66 -14.49 -12.70
N GLY A 255 9.48 -15.06 -12.94
CA GLY A 255 9.17 -16.50 -12.90
C GLY A 255 9.36 -17.23 -14.23
N VAL A 256 9.76 -16.54 -15.31
CA VAL A 256 10.27 -17.20 -16.53
C VAL A 256 11.54 -18.01 -16.22
N ALA A 257 12.21 -17.72 -15.11
CA ALA A 257 13.20 -18.58 -14.47
C ALA A 257 12.57 -19.54 -13.45
N ARG A 258 11.48 -20.24 -13.82
CA ARG A 258 11.12 -21.53 -13.22
C ARG A 258 12.23 -22.51 -13.65
N ARG A 259 13.40 -22.34 -13.01
CA ARG A 259 14.65 -23.07 -13.21
C ARG A 259 14.33 -24.56 -13.12
N SER A 260 14.83 -25.31 -14.10
CA SER A 260 15.02 -26.75 -13.94
C SER A 260 15.76 -26.99 -12.63
N GLU A 261 15.40 -28.03 -11.87
CA GLU A 261 16.09 -28.42 -10.63
C GLU A 261 17.59 -28.71 -10.84
N ASP A 262 18.08 -28.70 -12.08
CA ASP A 262 19.48 -28.93 -12.45
C ASP A 262 20.41 -27.70 -12.44
N ASP A 263 19.91 -26.46 -12.29
CA ASP A 263 20.76 -25.26 -12.24
C ASP A 263 21.29 -25.00 -10.80
N LEU A 264 22.24 -25.83 -10.39
CA LEU A 264 22.84 -25.88 -9.04
C LEU A 264 23.74 -24.69 -8.65
N GLU A 265 24.05 -23.76 -9.54
CA GLU A 265 24.98 -22.65 -9.25
C GLU A 265 24.56 -21.33 -9.90
N ALA A 266 23.38 -20.80 -9.55
CA ALA A 266 22.94 -19.54 -10.12
C ALA A 266 22.56 -18.49 -9.07
N PRO A 267 22.99 -17.22 -9.27
CA PRO A 267 23.04 -16.17 -8.25
C PRO A 267 21.67 -15.81 -7.67
N SER A 268 21.72 -15.22 -6.48
CA SER A 268 20.57 -14.86 -5.65
C SER A 268 19.46 -14.19 -6.46
N THR A 269 18.22 -14.60 -6.18
CA THR A 269 17.04 -14.11 -6.89
C THR A 269 16.94 -12.58 -6.80
N VAL A 270 16.32 -11.90 -7.77
CA VAL A 270 16.09 -10.44 -7.68
C VAL A 270 15.39 -10.08 -6.37
N VAL A 271 14.53 -10.95 -5.85
CA VAL A 271 13.91 -10.78 -4.53
C VAL A 271 14.95 -10.84 -3.40
N GLU A 272 15.84 -11.83 -3.39
CA GLU A 272 16.95 -11.89 -2.42
C GLU A 272 17.90 -10.71 -2.57
N GLN A 273 18.18 -10.26 -3.79
CA GLN A 273 19.03 -9.10 -4.05
C GLN A 273 18.36 -7.81 -3.60
N VAL A 274 17.05 -7.64 -3.81
CA VAL A 274 16.25 -6.51 -3.31
C VAL A 274 16.12 -6.58 -1.79
N VAL A 275 15.91 -7.75 -1.19
CA VAL A 275 15.86 -7.94 0.26
C VAL A 275 17.24 -7.66 0.88
N ALA A 276 18.32 -8.14 0.26
CA ALA A 276 19.69 -7.85 0.66
C ALA A 276 19.95 -6.34 0.58
N THR A 277 19.62 -5.71 -0.56
CA THR A 277 19.79 -4.26 -0.79
C THR A 277 18.94 -3.42 0.16
N ALA A 278 17.68 -3.79 0.40
CA ALA A 278 16.79 -3.10 1.33
C ALA A 278 17.27 -3.27 2.77
N THR A 279 17.77 -4.45 3.13
CA THR A 279 18.38 -4.66 4.45
C THR A 279 19.65 -3.82 4.59
N ASP A 280 20.49 -3.75 3.57
CA ASP A 280 21.70 -2.92 3.53
C ASP A 280 21.36 -1.42 3.64
N ALA A 281 20.30 -1.00 2.94
CA ALA A 281 19.77 0.36 2.97
C ALA A 281 19.17 0.75 4.32
N VAL A 282 18.70 -0.21 5.13
CA VAL A 282 18.20 0.03 6.49
C VAL A 282 19.33 -0.07 7.53
N GLN A 283 20.26 -1.00 7.36
CA GLN A 283 21.36 -1.23 8.31
C GLN A 283 22.39 -0.09 8.29
N LYS A 284 22.68 0.50 7.12
CA LYS A 284 23.63 1.63 7.00
C LYS A 284 23.17 2.87 7.80
N PRO A 285 21.94 3.38 7.65
CA PRO A 285 21.42 4.46 8.50
C PRO A 285 21.41 4.10 9.98
N MET A 286 21.08 2.86 10.34
CA MET A 286 21.06 2.44 11.75
C MET A 286 22.46 2.49 12.39
N LEU A 287 23.51 2.13 11.66
CA LEU A 287 24.90 2.28 12.14
C LEU A 287 25.31 3.76 12.29
N VAL A 288 24.83 4.65 11.42
CA VAL A 288 25.06 6.10 11.54
C VAL A 288 24.40 6.64 12.80
N VAL A 289 23.12 6.34 13.03
CA VAL A 289 22.37 6.75 14.23
C VAL A 289 23.05 6.24 15.51
N LEU A 290 23.55 5.01 15.52
CA LEU A 290 24.26 4.44 16.68
C LEU A 290 25.61 5.14 16.93
N ARG A 291 26.35 5.54 15.88
CA ARG A 291 27.61 6.31 16.03
C ARG A 291 27.36 7.72 16.57
N GLU A 292 26.35 8.41 16.06
CA GLU A 292 25.99 9.76 16.55
C GLU A 292 25.52 9.73 18.01
N ARG A 293 24.78 8.70 18.41
CA ARG A 293 24.38 8.53 19.82
C ARG A 293 25.57 8.24 20.72
N GLU A 294 26.47 7.35 20.29
CA GLU A 294 27.72 7.04 21.00
C GLU A 294 28.60 8.29 21.17
N GLN A 295 28.77 9.12 20.13
CA GLN A 295 29.52 10.37 20.22
C GLN A 295 28.92 11.35 21.24
N ARG A 296 27.59 11.55 21.22
CA ARG A 296 26.90 12.39 22.20
C ARG A 296 27.07 11.88 23.64
N LEU A 297 27.03 10.57 23.84
CA LEU A 297 27.27 9.97 25.16
C LEU A 297 28.72 10.15 25.61
N LEU A 298 29.69 10.01 24.70
CA LEU A 298 31.11 10.26 24.99
C LEU A 298 31.39 11.72 25.35
N GLU A 299 30.74 12.67 24.68
CA GLU A 299 30.82 14.10 25.03
C GLU A 299 30.22 14.36 26.41
N ARG A 300 29.00 13.87 26.65
CA ARG A 300 28.34 13.99 27.96
C ARG A 300 29.17 13.38 29.09
N ARG A 301 29.80 12.22 28.83
CA ARG A 301 30.70 11.56 29.78
C ARG A 301 31.88 12.43 30.21
N ARG A 302 32.41 13.27 29.31
CA ARG A 302 33.55 14.17 29.63
C ARG A 302 33.16 15.29 30.57
N THR A 303 31.93 15.77 30.49
CA THR A 303 31.43 16.90 31.29
C THR A 303 30.74 16.45 32.58
N GLU A 304 30.26 15.20 32.64
CA GLU A 304 29.53 14.68 33.80
C GLU A 304 30.46 14.55 35.01
N SER A 305 30.06 15.06 36.17
CA SER A 305 30.84 14.97 37.42
C SER A 305 30.34 13.87 38.35
N ASP A 306 29.06 13.52 38.24
CA ASP A 306 28.44 12.50 39.08
C ASP A 306 28.91 11.07 38.70
N ALA A 307 29.27 10.27 39.70
CA ALA A 307 29.84 8.95 39.50
C ALA A 307 28.79 7.93 39.02
N ASP A 308 27.56 8.03 39.51
CA ASP A 308 26.47 7.13 39.13
C ASP A 308 25.98 7.45 37.71
N ALA A 309 25.84 8.73 37.36
CA ALA A 309 25.55 9.16 35.99
C ALA A 309 26.62 8.72 35.00
N ARG A 310 27.91 8.79 35.36
CA ARG A 310 29.00 8.27 34.52
C ARG A 310 28.88 6.77 34.29
N ARG A 311 28.57 5.98 35.32
CA ARG A 311 28.36 4.53 35.20
C ARG A 311 27.20 4.22 34.26
N ALA A 312 26.08 4.92 34.39
CA ALA A 312 24.93 4.74 33.50
C ALA A 312 25.26 5.07 32.02
N ILE A 313 26.06 6.12 31.77
CA ILE A 313 26.53 6.46 30.43
C ILE A 313 27.43 5.34 29.87
N ASP A 314 28.33 4.79 30.68
CA ASP A 314 29.23 3.70 30.28
C ASP A 314 28.46 2.42 29.93
N ASP A 315 27.42 2.09 30.71
CA ASP A 315 26.53 0.96 30.42
C ASP A 315 25.79 1.14 29.08
N GLU A 316 25.29 2.36 28.81
CA GLU A 316 24.61 2.66 27.55
C GLU A 316 25.56 2.58 26.35
N ILE A 317 26.80 3.08 26.48
CA ILE A 317 27.84 2.95 25.46
C ILE A 317 28.16 1.47 25.20
N ALA A 318 28.25 0.64 26.23
CA ALA A 318 28.49 -0.80 26.09
C ALA A 318 27.37 -1.50 25.29
N VAL A 319 26.11 -1.16 25.55
CA VAL A 319 24.95 -1.66 24.79
C VAL A 319 25.01 -1.24 23.33
N ILE A 320 25.36 0.02 23.04
CA ILE A 320 25.51 0.51 21.67
C ILE A 320 26.64 -0.22 20.94
N CYS A 321 27.77 -0.44 21.59
CA CYS A 321 28.90 -1.20 21.07
C CYS A 321 28.52 -2.65 20.73
N ALA A 322 27.82 -3.33 21.63
CA ALA A 322 27.32 -4.69 21.40
C ALA A 322 26.37 -4.76 20.19
N ARG A 323 25.46 -3.78 20.06
CA ARG A 323 24.52 -3.69 18.94
C ARG A 323 25.21 -3.41 17.61
N LYS A 324 26.18 -2.48 17.58
CA LYS A 324 27.04 -2.23 16.41
C LYS A 324 27.81 -3.49 16.00
N ALA A 325 28.34 -4.25 16.96
CA ALA A 325 29.04 -5.50 16.70
C ALA A 325 28.11 -6.57 16.11
N ALA A 326 26.88 -6.71 16.63
CA ALA A 326 25.88 -7.63 16.09
C ALA A 326 25.51 -7.29 14.63
N ILE A 327 25.28 -6.01 14.31
CA ILE A 327 25.00 -5.57 12.93
C ILE A 327 26.19 -5.90 12.02
N LYS A 328 27.42 -5.60 12.44
CA LYS A 328 28.63 -5.91 11.66
C LYS A 328 28.82 -7.42 11.44
N ARG A 329 28.54 -8.27 12.43
CA ARG A 329 28.58 -9.72 12.27
C ARG A 329 27.55 -10.20 11.26
N ALA A 330 26.32 -9.69 11.34
CA ALA A 330 25.25 -10.01 10.38
C ALA A 330 25.59 -9.57 8.95
N MET A 331 26.38 -8.50 8.78
CA MET A 331 26.89 -8.07 7.47
C MET A 331 28.04 -8.94 6.93
N ARG A 332 28.84 -9.58 7.79
CA ARG A 332 29.97 -10.45 7.38
C ARG A 332 29.58 -11.89 7.08
N GLN A 333 28.46 -12.36 7.63
CA GLN A 333 27.93 -13.71 7.41
C GLN A 333 27.09 -13.80 6.13
N ARG A 334 27.06 -12.73 5.33
CA ARG A 334 26.38 -12.62 4.04
C ARG A 334 27.43 -12.50 2.95
#